data_AF-A0A936JFP5-F1
#
_entry.id   AF-A0A936JFP5-F1
#
_cell.length_a   1.000
_cell.length_b   1.000
_cell.length_c   1.000
_cell.angle_alpha   90.00
_cell.angle_beta   90.00
_cell.angle_gamma   90.00
#
_symmetry.space_group_name_H-M   'P 1'
#
loop_
_entity.id
_entity.type
_entity.pdbx_description
1 polymer ?
#
loop_
_entity_poly.entity_id
_entity_poly.type
_entity_poly.pdbx_seq_one_letter_code
_entity_poly.pdbx_strand_id
1 'polypeptide(L)'
;MQNKKKISTEDISAVVGDSRIYNVFELQKSIGEKNLSRSLEVMFHMLSAEKQEILIVSMLTRYFVVLWKLLEASKQSKNTFELSKSTGISSYFIPEYLNALQKYSPRQLNNAFFALRDADLQIKSTSQSAEIILQKMIISIIGPQR
;
A
#
# COMPACT_ATOMS: atom_id res chain seq x y z
N MET A 1 -10.18 -0.84 44.96
CA MET A 1 -8.96 -1.64 44.73
C MET A 1 -8.83 -1.90 43.23
N GLN A 2 -7.94 -1.18 42.54
CA GLN A 2 -7.75 -1.28 41.09
C GLN A 2 -6.80 -2.43 40.76
N ASN A 3 -7.25 -3.35 39.91
CA ASN A 3 -6.49 -4.50 39.45
C ASN A 3 -5.63 -4.08 38.25
N LYS A 4 -4.33 -3.82 38.45
CA LYS A 4 -3.37 -3.58 37.37
C LYS A 4 -3.09 -4.92 36.67
N LYS A 5 -3.68 -5.14 35.48
CA LYS A 5 -3.27 -6.22 34.58
C LYS A 5 -1.78 -6.04 34.23
N LYS A 6 -0.95 -6.99 34.68
CA LYS A 6 0.45 -7.13 34.29
C LYS A 6 0.46 -7.52 32.80
N ILE A 7 0.90 -6.61 31.93
CA ILE A 7 1.17 -6.90 30.52
C ILE A 7 2.48 -7.68 30.49
N SER A 8 2.49 -8.90 29.94
CA SER A 8 3.70 -9.72 29.85
C SER A 8 4.51 -9.36 28.59
N THR A 9 5.79 -9.71 28.57
CA THR A 9 6.68 -9.53 27.42
C THR A 9 6.25 -10.34 26.20
N GLU A 10 5.55 -11.46 26.42
CA GLU A 10 4.96 -12.30 25.39
C GLU A 10 3.75 -11.61 24.73
N ASP A 11 2.91 -10.93 25.50
CA ASP A 11 1.78 -10.14 24.98
C ASP A 11 2.25 -8.99 24.08
N ILE A 12 3.36 -8.32 24.46
CA ILE A 12 3.97 -7.25 23.67
C ILE A 12 4.53 -7.80 22.35
N SER A 13 5.20 -8.95 22.40
CA SER A 13 5.85 -9.55 21.22
C SER A 13 4.85 -10.05 20.17
N ALA A 14 3.72 -10.59 20.60
CA ALA A 14 2.65 -11.04 19.70
C ALA A 14 2.00 -9.85 18.96
N VAL A 15 1.65 -8.79 19.68
CA VAL A 15 1.01 -7.58 19.10
C VAL A 15 1.98 -6.76 18.25
N VAL A 16 3.25 -6.68 18.64
CA VAL A 16 4.31 -6.01 17.86
C VAL A 16 4.73 -6.84 16.64
N GLY A 17 4.70 -8.17 16.74
CA GLY A 17 5.04 -9.08 15.65
C GLY A 17 4.10 -8.94 14.46
N ASP A 18 2.78 -9.04 14.69
CA ASP A 18 1.78 -8.93 13.64
C ASP A 18 1.75 -7.52 13.02
N SER A 19 1.84 -6.46 13.82
CA SER A 19 1.89 -5.08 13.29
C SER A 19 3.15 -4.79 12.47
N ARG A 20 4.25 -5.50 12.73
CA ARG A 20 5.48 -5.40 11.93
C ARG A 20 5.37 -6.12 10.58
N ILE A 21 4.60 -7.20 10.51
CA ILE A 21 4.45 -8.05 9.31
C ILE A 21 3.26 -7.62 8.44
N TYR A 22 2.20 -7.11 9.06
CA TYR A 22 0.94 -6.74 8.43
C TYR A 22 0.68 -5.26 8.63
N ASN A 23 1.34 -4.45 7.81
CA ASN A 23 1.15 -3.00 7.79
C ASN A 23 1.16 -2.49 6.36
N VAL A 24 0.86 -1.19 6.23
CA VAL A 24 0.69 -0.54 4.95
C VAL A 24 1.97 -0.48 4.11
N PHE A 25 3.16 -0.53 4.73
CA PHE A 25 4.43 -0.57 4.02
C PHE A 25 4.68 -1.95 3.40
N GLU A 26 4.39 -3.03 4.13
CA GLU A 26 4.43 -4.40 3.57
C GLU A 26 3.38 -4.60 2.47
N LEU A 27 2.20 -3.95 2.60
CA LEU A 27 1.20 -3.93 1.54
C LEU A 27 1.71 -3.20 0.29
N GLN A 28 2.30 -2.01 0.45
CA GLN A 28 2.91 -1.25 -0.64
C GLN A 28 4.02 -2.04 -1.34
N LYS A 29 4.90 -2.68 -0.56
CA LYS A 29 5.98 -3.51 -1.08
C LYS A 29 5.46 -4.67 -1.92
N SER A 30 4.52 -5.45 -1.38
CA SER A 30 3.93 -6.59 -2.12
C SER A 30 3.20 -6.16 -3.39
N ILE A 31 2.49 -5.02 -3.36
CA ILE A 31 1.84 -4.44 -4.55
C ILE A 31 2.89 -3.97 -5.56
N GLY A 32 3.94 -3.29 -5.10
CA GLY A 32 5.08 -2.87 -5.94
C GLY A 32 5.76 -4.06 -6.60
N GLU A 33 5.82 -5.19 -5.91
CA GLU A 33 6.33 -6.46 -6.43
C GLU A 33 5.36 -7.22 -7.34
N LYS A 34 4.11 -6.75 -7.47
CA LYS A 34 3.00 -7.45 -8.13
C LYS A 34 2.73 -8.85 -7.55
N ASN A 35 2.98 -9.04 -6.27
CA ASN A 35 2.70 -10.29 -5.56
C ASN A 35 1.26 -10.28 -5.03
N LEU A 36 0.31 -10.68 -5.89
CA LEU A 36 -1.11 -10.68 -5.56
C LEU A 36 -1.44 -11.48 -4.28
N SER A 37 -0.87 -12.67 -4.14
CA SER A 37 -1.13 -13.53 -2.98
C SER A 37 -0.73 -12.84 -1.68
N ARG A 38 0.49 -12.27 -1.64
CA ARG A 38 0.99 -11.57 -0.47
C ARG A 38 0.21 -10.27 -0.20
N SER A 39 -0.15 -9.53 -1.24
CA SER A 39 -0.93 -8.30 -1.08
C SER A 39 -2.31 -8.57 -0.48
N LEU A 40 -2.98 -9.64 -0.90
CA LEU A 40 -4.26 -10.04 -0.34
C LEU A 40 -4.11 -10.49 1.12
N GLU A 41 -3.15 -11.35 1.41
CA GLU A 41 -2.84 -11.79 2.78
C GLU A 41 -2.62 -10.60 3.72
N VAL A 42 -1.73 -9.67 3.36
CA VAL A 42 -1.46 -8.48 4.18
C VAL A 42 -2.72 -7.62 4.37
N MET A 43 -3.48 -7.40 3.29
CA MET A 43 -4.72 -6.62 3.35
C MET A 43 -5.75 -7.25 4.29
N PHE A 44 -5.98 -8.57 4.21
CA PHE A 44 -6.91 -9.27 5.09
C PHE A 44 -6.51 -9.16 6.56
N HIS A 45 -5.23 -9.34 6.88
CA HIS A 45 -4.73 -9.19 8.25
C HIS A 45 -4.86 -7.75 8.76
N MET A 46 -4.58 -6.75 7.92
CA MET A 46 -4.75 -5.34 8.29
C MET A 46 -6.21 -5.01 8.62
N LEU A 47 -7.19 -5.57 7.90
CA LEU A 47 -8.61 -5.31 8.15
C LEU A 47 -9.15 -5.85 9.48
N SER A 48 -8.36 -6.62 10.24
CA SER A 48 -8.72 -7.03 11.59
C SER A 48 -8.84 -5.86 12.59
N ALA A 49 -8.22 -4.72 12.28
CA ALA A 49 -8.32 -3.50 13.08
C ALA A 49 -9.32 -2.49 12.46
N GLU A 50 -9.95 -1.67 13.31
CA GLU A 50 -10.96 -0.70 12.88
C GLU A 50 -10.41 0.37 11.91
N LYS A 51 -11.22 0.73 10.91
CA LYS A 51 -11.00 1.84 9.95
C LYS A 51 -9.73 1.71 9.11
N GLN A 52 -9.19 0.50 8.97
CA GLN A 52 -7.99 0.23 8.18
C GLN A 52 -8.24 0.37 6.68
N GLU A 53 -9.49 0.20 6.23
CA GLU A 53 -9.88 0.34 4.84
C GLU A 53 -9.61 1.75 4.28
N ILE A 54 -9.90 2.80 5.06
CA ILE A 54 -9.63 4.19 4.67
C ILE A 54 -8.12 4.45 4.62
N LEU A 55 -7.37 3.92 5.59
CA LEU A 55 -5.91 4.04 5.65
C LEU A 55 -5.27 3.38 4.42
N ILE A 56 -5.69 2.15 4.09
CA ILE A 56 -5.18 1.38 2.96
C ILE A 56 -5.35 2.16 1.67
N VAL A 57 -6.57 2.62 1.36
CA VAL A 57 -6.83 3.36 0.11
C VAL A 57 -6.02 4.66 0.06
N SER A 58 -5.95 5.41 1.17
CA SER A 58 -5.22 6.68 1.23
C SER A 58 -3.72 6.49 1.01
N MET A 59 -3.14 5.50 1.67
CA MET A 59 -1.69 5.23 1.59
C MET A 59 -1.28 4.59 0.26
N LEU A 60 -2.12 3.76 -0.34
CA LEU A 60 -1.89 3.26 -1.69
C LEU A 60 -2.04 4.37 -2.73
N THR A 61 -3.00 5.29 -2.56
CA THR A 61 -3.11 6.48 -3.41
C THR A 61 -1.83 7.30 -3.36
N ARG A 62 -1.31 7.58 -2.15
CA ARG A 62 -0.02 8.27 -2.01
C ARG A 62 1.13 7.52 -2.68
N TYR A 63 1.19 6.19 -2.52
CA TYR A 63 2.21 5.34 -3.14
C TYR A 63 2.19 5.45 -4.67
N PHE A 64 1.01 5.34 -5.31
CA PHE A 64 0.90 5.48 -6.76
C PHE A 64 1.17 6.90 -7.26
N VAL A 65 0.81 7.94 -6.50
CA VAL A 65 1.21 9.32 -6.80
C VAL A 65 2.74 9.47 -6.82
N VAL A 66 3.42 8.84 -5.86
CA VAL A 66 4.89 8.83 -5.81
C VAL A 66 5.48 8.09 -6.99
N LEU A 67 4.95 6.92 -7.35
CA LEU A 67 5.40 6.19 -8.55
C LEU A 67 5.22 7.01 -9.83
N TRP A 68 4.10 7.72 -9.97
CA TRP A 68 3.87 8.60 -11.11
C TRP A 68 4.84 9.77 -11.16
N LYS A 69 5.10 10.43 -10.03
CA LYS A 69 6.12 11.49 -9.93
C LYS A 69 7.50 10.96 -10.28
N LEU A 70 7.84 9.77 -9.79
CA LEU A 70 9.13 9.13 -10.03
C LEU A 70 9.30 8.77 -11.51
N LEU A 71 8.23 8.30 -12.17
CA LEU A 71 8.23 8.05 -13.62
C LEU A 71 8.65 9.30 -14.39
N GLU A 72 8.04 10.45 -14.11
CA GLU A 72 8.37 11.71 -14.79
C GLU A 72 9.77 12.22 -14.44
N ALA A 73 10.15 12.15 -13.16
CA ALA A 73 11.48 12.59 -12.70
C ALA A 73 12.62 11.75 -13.30
N SER A 74 12.41 10.42 -13.43
CA SER A 74 13.40 9.49 -13.98
C SER A 74 13.75 9.73 -15.45
N LYS A 75 12.89 10.46 -16.18
CA LYS A 75 13.16 10.89 -17.56
C LYS A 75 14.20 12.01 -17.62
N GLN A 76 14.35 12.78 -16.54
CA GLN A 76 15.24 13.93 -16.45
C GLN A 76 16.56 13.59 -15.78
N SER A 77 16.53 12.73 -14.76
CA SER A 77 17.73 12.36 -13.99
C SER A 77 17.64 10.94 -13.46
N LYS A 78 18.82 10.30 -13.33
CA LYS A 78 18.98 9.01 -12.63
C LYS A 78 19.58 9.17 -11.23
N ASN A 79 19.89 10.42 -10.82
CA ASN A 79 20.49 10.68 -9.52
C ASN A 79 19.45 10.49 -8.41
N THR A 80 19.72 9.56 -7.49
CA THR A 80 18.79 9.19 -6.41
C THR A 80 18.47 10.35 -5.46
N PHE A 81 19.41 11.29 -5.25
CA PHE A 81 19.18 12.47 -4.42
C PHE A 81 18.21 13.45 -5.08
N GLU A 82 18.35 13.68 -6.38
CA GLU A 82 17.42 14.53 -7.15
C GLU A 82 16.03 13.89 -7.22
N LEU A 83 15.97 12.58 -7.45
CA LEU A 83 14.72 11.82 -7.42
C LEU A 83 14.04 11.90 -6.05
N SER A 84 14.80 11.74 -4.96
CA SER A 84 14.33 11.92 -3.58
C SER A 84 13.70 13.29 -3.37
N LYS A 85 14.40 14.36 -3.78
CA LYS A 85 13.89 15.74 -3.67
C LYS A 85 12.58 15.95 -4.45
N SER A 86 12.48 15.39 -5.66
CA SER A 86 11.30 15.54 -6.52
C SER A 86 10.07 14.78 -6.01
N THR A 87 10.28 13.64 -5.36
CA THR A 87 9.21 12.74 -4.92
C THR A 87 8.83 12.92 -3.46
N GLY A 88 9.70 13.51 -2.64
CA GLY A 88 9.53 13.62 -1.19
C GLY A 88 9.75 12.30 -0.45
N ILE A 89 10.38 11.33 -1.11
CA ILE A 89 10.74 10.02 -0.54
C ILE A 89 12.22 10.04 -0.21
N SER A 90 12.61 9.51 0.95
CA SER A 90 14.02 9.37 1.31
C SER A 90 14.81 8.61 0.23
N SER A 91 16.00 9.10 -0.12
CA SER A 91 16.93 8.46 -1.07
C SER A 91 17.15 6.98 -0.79
N TYR A 92 17.05 6.55 0.47
CA TYR A 92 17.16 5.14 0.86
C TYR A 92 16.10 4.24 0.20
N PHE A 93 14.86 4.72 0.06
CA PHE A 93 13.75 3.94 -0.51
C PHE A 93 13.61 4.11 -2.02
N ILE A 94 14.27 5.08 -2.65
CA ILE A 94 14.18 5.31 -4.10
C ILE A 94 14.46 4.06 -4.94
N PRO A 95 15.49 3.22 -4.65
CA PRO A 95 15.72 1.98 -5.39
C PRO A 95 14.53 1.02 -5.38
N GLU A 96 13.82 0.92 -4.25
CA GLU A 96 12.63 0.07 -4.12
C GLU A 96 11.48 0.57 -5.02
N TYR A 97 11.23 1.88 -5.01
CA TYR A 97 10.21 2.48 -5.87
C TYR A 97 10.58 2.39 -7.37
N LEU A 98 11.87 2.50 -7.72
CA LEU A 98 12.32 2.29 -9.10
C LEU A 98 12.12 0.85 -9.56
N ASN A 99 12.34 -0.14 -8.70
CA ASN A 99 12.05 -1.54 -9.01
C ASN A 99 10.55 -1.77 -9.22
N ALA A 100 9.70 -1.22 -8.34
CA ALA A 100 8.26 -1.25 -8.54
C ALA A 100 7.88 -0.61 -9.89
N LEU A 101 8.44 0.55 -10.23
CA LEU A 101 8.15 1.26 -11.47
C LEU A 101 8.47 0.41 -12.72
N GLN A 102 9.51 -0.41 -12.71
CA GLN A 102 9.84 -1.31 -13.83
C GLN A 102 8.75 -2.37 -14.08
N LYS A 103 7.92 -2.68 -13.08
CA LYS A 103 6.86 -3.68 -13.18
C LYS A 103 5.54 -3.10 -13.68
N TYR A 104 5.38 -1.78 -13.68
CA TYR A 104 4.15 -1.10 -14.07
C TYR A 104 4.34 -0.24 -15.32
N SER A 105 3.52 -0.46 -16.34
CA SER A 105 3.44 0.49 -17.46
C SER A 105 2.72 1.78 -17.03
N PRO A 106 2.91 2.91 -17.75
CA PRO A 106 2.16 4.13 -17.47
C PRO A 106 0.64 3.93 -17.50
N ARG A 107 0.14 3.09 -18.42
CA ARG A 107 -1.28 2.71 -18.48
C ARG A 107 -1.72 1.97 -17.22
N GLN A 108 -0.90 1.06 -16.70
CA GLN A 108 -1.20 0.34 -15.46
C GLN A 108 -1.19 1.25 -14.23
N LEU A 109 -0.26 2.20 -14.14
CA LEU A 109 -0.27 3.21 -13.07
C LEU A 109 -1.55 4.05 -13.13
N ASN A 110 -1.98 4.46 -14.33
CA ASN A 110 -3.22 5.20 -14.50
C ASN A 110 -4.45 4.36 -14.08
N ASN A 111 -4.47 3.08 -14.46
CA ASN A 111 -5.54 2.16 -14.07
C ASN A 111 -5.58 1.90 -12.57
N ALA A 112 -4.43 1.94 -11.88
CA ALA A 112 -4.40 1.87 -10.43
C ALA A 112 -5.14 3.05 -9.78
N PHE A 113 -5.01 4.27 -10.33
CA PHE A 113 -5.78 5.43 -9.83
C PHE A 113 -7.30 5.26 -10.01
N PHE A 114 -7.76 4.68 -11.12
CA PHE A 114 -9.18 4.37 -11.30
C PHE A 114 -9.67 3.35 -10.25
N ALA A 115 -8.92 2.27 -10.04
CA ALA A 115 -9.26 1.25 -9.04
C ALA A 115 -9.31 1.84 -7.62
N LEU A 116 -8.34 2.69 -7.26
CA LEU A 116 -8.31 3.38 -5.96
C LEU A 116 -9.49 4.35 -5.78
N ARG A 117 -9.80 5.13 -6.82
CA ARG A 117 -10.93 6.07 -6.81
C ARG A 117 -12.26 5.35 -6.67
N ASP A 118 -12.44 4.24 -7.37
CA ASP A 118 -13.68 3.46 -7.27
C ASP A 118 -13.82 2.78 -5.91
N ALA A 119 -12.71 2.29 -5.33
CA ALA A 119 -12.69 1.76 -3.97
C ALA A 119 -13.02 2.83 -2.91
N ASP A 120 -12.43 4.02 -3.01
CA ASP A 120 -12.70 5.14 -2.10
C ASP A 120 -14.19 5.52 -2.10
N LEU A 121 -14.79 5.61 -3.29
CA LEU A 121 -16.23 5.87 -3.43
C LEU A 121 -17.07 4.76 -2.82
N GLN A 122 -16.78 3.50 -3.13
CA GLN A 122 -17.56 2.36 -2.63
C GLN A 122 -17.51 2.26 -1.10
N ILE A 123 -16.33 2.46 -0.49
CA ILE A 123 -16.16 2.45 0.98
C ILE A 123 -17.00 3.56 1.64
N LYS A 124 -17.08 4.74 1.02
CA LYS A 124 -17.77 5.90 1.60
C LYS A 124 -19.28 5.95 1.36
N SER A 125 -19.76 5.25 0.33
CA SER A 125 -21.14 5.41 -0.16
C SER A 125 -21.99 4.14 -0.11
N THR A 126 -21.40 2.99 0.21
CA THR A 126 -22.10 1.70 0.21
C THR A 126 -21.91 0.95 1.52
N SER A 127 -22.80 0.00 1.81
CA SER A 127 -22.66 -0.95 2.93
C SER A 127 -21.98 -2.25 2.50
N GLN A 128 -21.32 -2.27 1.33
CA GLN A 128 -20.59 -3.46 0.88
C GLN A 128 -19.37 -3.68 1.79
N SER A 129 -19.01 -4.96 1.99
CA SER A 129 -17.84 -5.31 2.79
C SER A 129 -16.58 -4.65 2.24
N ALA A 130 -15.86 -3.91 3.10
CA ALA A 130 -14.59 -3.29 2.78
C ALA A 130 -13.56 -4.31 2.27
N GLU A 131 -13.60 -5.53 2.82
CA GLU A 131 -12.79 -6.66 2.38
C GLU A 131 -12.98 -6.96 0.88
N ILE A 132 -14.23 -7.07 0.44
CA ILE A 132 -14.56 -7.35 -0.97
C ILE A 132 -14.13 -6.20 -1.87
N ILE A 133 -14.36 -4.95 -1.43
CA ILE A 133 -13.98 -3.75 -2.18
C ILE A 133 -12.46 -3.70 -2.38
N LEU A 134 -11.69 -3.88 -1.30
CA LEU A 134 -10.23 -3.82 -1.33
C LEU A 134 -9.61 -5.01 -2.07
N GLN A 135 -10.18 -6.20 -1.95
CA GLN A 135 -9.77 -7.36 -2.74
C GLN A 135 -9.91 -7.08 -4.24
N LYS A 136 -11.07 -6.57 -4.68
CA LYS A 136 -11.29 -6.19 -6.09
C LYS A 136 -10.36 -5.08 -6.54
N MET A 137 -10.11 -4.09 -5.69
CA MET A 137 -9.15 -3.01 -5.95
C MET A 137 -7.74 -3.57 -6.21
N ILE A 138 -7.23 -4.42 -5.32
CA ILE A 138 -5.89 -5.02 -5.46
C ILE A 138 -5.80 -5.89 -6.71
N ILE A 139 -6.83 -6.71 -6.99
CA ILE A 139 -6.89 -7.51 -8.22
C ILE A 139 -6.89 -6.61 -9.47
N SER A 140 -7.59 -5.49 -9.44
CA SER A 140 -7.62 -4.55 -10.58
C SER A 140 -6.28 -3.83 -10.80
N ILE A 141 -5.54 -3.58 -9.72
CA ILE A 141 -4.21 -2.96 -9.77
C ILE A 141 -3.16 -3.94 -10.32
N ILE A 142 -3.10 -5.16 -9.79
CA ILE A 142 -2.04 -6.14 -10.08
C ILE A 142 -2.39 -7.05 -11.26
N GLY A 143 -3.66 -7.41 -11.38
CA GLY A 143 -4.14 -8.45 -12.28
C GLY A 143 -3.96 -8.13 -13.76
N PRO A 144 -4.11 -9.15 -14.63
CA PRO A 144 -3.99 -8.97 -16.06
C PRO A 144 -5.05 -7.99 -16.56
N GLN A 145 -4.56 -6.89 -17.15
CA GLN A 145 -5.37 -5.86 -17.77
C GLN A 145 -5.87 -6.44 -19.10
N ARG A 146 -7.18 -6.71 -19.20
CA ARG A 146 -7.82 -7.15 -20.45
C ARG A 146 -7.93 -6.02 -21.46
#